data_AF-A0A812J000-F1
#
_entry.id   AF-A0A812J000-F1
#
_cell.length_a   1.000
_cell.length_b   1.000
_cell.length_c   1.000
_cell.angle_alpha   90.00
_cell.angle_beta   90.00
_cell.angle_gamma   90.00
#
_symmetry.space_group_name_H-M   'P 1'
#
loop_
_entity.id
_entity.type
_entity.pdbx_description
1 polymer ?
#
loop_
_entity_poly.entity_id
_entity_poly.type
_entity_poly.pdbx_seq_one_letter_code
_entity_poly.pdbx_strand_id
1 'polypeptide(L)'
;MRAAPKDEFSKGKEWRLYDYVTRHFIASLMDDAEYDEILASKRIRYVFDVCGERFVFIYHEVAERGFLYAMPWKAKDLKLEEIDWAMPDMAEGDQLPVDEISVVRDTTKPPDYLRESELVALMDKNGIGTDASIPQHMQNVVDRHYVMICGPGEDGQRGEVISKGGKGKGRKGKGKGKGAKGEDGRPASRHMVPTPMGLSMLAAFEELDAQLCRPPIRAFMEKQVAQIAEGLLDKPDVVAQNLDLFYSKFVRFRENISSLDRFFMRKDQIGQSWSGGGQKRQGESWDGERKWQKGDSKGGVAGGGKKYGNSGKGKGGKK
;
A
#
# COMPACT_ATOMS: atom_id res chain seq x y z
N MET A 1 5.36 -31.76 16.24
CA MET A 1 5.53 -31.38 14.81
C MET A 1 6.98 -31.63 14.42
N ARG A 2 7.24 -32.15 13.21
CA ARG A 2 8.60 -32.31 12.69
C ARG A 2 8.92 -31.12 11.77
N ALA A 3 10.10 -30.51 11.93
CA ALA A 3 10.59 -29.51 10.98
C ALA A 3 11.01 -30.20 9.67
N ALA A 4 10.67 -29.60 8.53
CA ALA A 4 11.03 -30.11 7.22
C ALA A 4 12.51 -29.75 6.93
N PRO A 5 13.39 -30.73 6.65
CA PRO A 5 14.75 -30.46 6.22
C PRO A 5 14.77 -29.79 4.84
N LYS A 6 15.84 -29.04 4.57
CA LYS A 6 16.03 -28.32 3.30
C LYS A 6 15.94 -29.23 2.07
N ASP A 7 16.34 -30.49 2.22
CA ASP A 7 16.35 -31.49 1.15
C ASP A 7 14.95 -31.93 0.69
N GLU A 8 13.92 -31.68 1.51
CA GLU A 8 12.51 -31.95 1.13
C GLU A 8 11.95 -30.87 0.18
N PHE A 9 12.67 -29.77 -0.04
CA PHE A 9 12.26 -28.69 -0.95
C PHE A 9 12.99 -28.76 -2.28
N SER A 10 12.24 -29.02 -3.36
CA SER A 10 12.80 -29.14 -4.71
C SER A 10 13.24 -27.79 -5.31
N LYS A 11 12.70 -26.67 -4.82
CA LYS A 11 13.02 -25.33 -5.34
C LYS A 11 13.53 -24.43 -4.23
N GLY A 12 14.64 -23.73 -4.48
CA GLY A 12 15.21 -22.76 -3.53
C GLY A 12 14.27 -21.61 -3.11
N LYS A 13 13.19 -21.35 -3.86
CA LYS A 13 12.16 -20.37 -3.45
C LYS A 13 11.23 -20.90 -2.35
N GLU A 14 10.90 -22.19 -2.37
CA GLU A 14 9.99 -22.82 -1.41
C GLU A 14 10.66 -22.87 -0.04
N TRP A 15 11.94 -23.28 0.00
CA TRP A 15 12.75 -23.25 1.22
C TRP A 15 12.82 -21.86 1.86
N ARG A 16 13.03 -20.81 1.06
CA ARG A 16 13.12 -19.43 1.58
C ARG A 16 11.82 -18.96 2.22
N LEU A 17 10.68 -19.31 1.63
CA LEU A 17 9.38 -18.99 2.23
C LEU A 17 9.17 -19.79 3.51
N TYR A 18 9.51 -21.08 3.50
CA TYR A 18 9.44 -21.94 4.68
C TYR A 18 10.32 -21.44 5.83
N ASP A 19 11.58 -21.10 5.54
CA ASP A 19 12.55 -20.56 6.51
C ASP A 19 12.03 -19.25 7.12
N TYR A 20 11.52 -18.33 6.28
CA TYR A 20 10.93 -17.08 6.76
C TYR A 20 9.72 -17.33 7.69
N VAL A 21 8.76 -18.15 7.27
CA VAL A 21 7.55 -18.46 8.06
C VAL A 21 7.93 -19.15 9.37
N THR A 22 8.86 -20.09 9.33
CA THR A 22 9.32 -20.84 10.51
C THR A 22 10.04 -19.94 11.50
N ARG A 23 10.97 -19.11 11.02
CA ARG A 23 11.67 -18.13 11.88
C ARG A 23 10.72 -17.10 12.47
N HIS A 24 9.74 -16.65 11.70
CA HIS A 24 8.72 -15.72 12.17
C HIS A 24 7.83 -16.36 13.26
N PHE A 25 7.44 -17.62 13.07
CA PHE A 25 6.71 -18.38 14.08
C PHE A 25 7.53 -18.57 15.36
N ILE A 26 8.79 -18.99 15.25
CA ILE A 26 9.69 -19.12 16.41
C ILE A 26 9.84 -17.76 17.11
N ALA A 27 10.09 -16.69 16.36
CA ALA A 27 10.20 -15.34 16.90
C ALA A 27 8.94 -14.90 17.67
N SER A 28 7.74 -15.30 17.23
CA SER A 28 6.48 -15.00 17.95
C SER A 28 6.30 -15.75 19.28
N LEU A 29 7.12 -16.76 19.53
CA LEU A 29 7.16 -17.52 20.78
C LEU A 29 8.36 -17.13 21.66
N MET A 30 9.29 -16.34 21.15
CA MET A 30 10.42 -15.82 21.91
C MET A 30 9.99 -14.59 22.69
N ASP A 31 10.78 -14.26 23.70
CA ASP A 31 10.60 -13.01 24.43
C ASP A 31 10.81 -11.81 23.50
N ASP A 32 10.10 -10.73 23.80
CA ASP A 32 10.31 -9.45 23.13
C ASP A 32 11.79 -9.08 23.21
N ALA A 33 12.29 -8.39 22.19
CA ALA A 33 13.59 -7.75 22.32
C ALA A 33 13.38 -6.60 23.29
N GLU A 34 13.67 -6.84 24.57
CA GLU A 34 13.60 -5.80 25.59
C GLU A 34 14.63 -4.73 25.28
N TYR A 35 14.13 -3.59 24.80
CA TYR A 35 14.87 -2.35 24.71
C TYR A 35 14.38 -1.37 25.78
N ASP A 36 14.28 -1.84 27.02
CA ASP A 36 14.10 -0.93 28.14
C ASP A 36 15.47 -0.34 28.47
N GLU A 37 15.54 0.99 28.58
CA GLU A 37 16.75 1.80 28.84
C GLU A 37 17.56 1.34 30.08
N ILE A 38 17.06 0.38 30.85
CA ILE A 38 17.56 0.04 32.19
C ILE A 38 17.98 -1.43 32.34
N LEU A 39 17.52 -2.42 31.54
CA LEU A 39 17.76 -3.84 31.90
C LEU A 39 18.33 -4.80 30.86
N ALA A 40 18.26 -4.56 29.54
CA ALA A 40 18.89 -5.48 28.57
C ALA A 40 19.53 -4.80 27.35
N SER A 41 19.44 -3.48 27.24
CA SER A 41 20.18 -2.73 26.23
C SER A 41 20.30 -1.27 26.59
N LYS A 42 21.51 -0.73 26.55
CA LYS A 42 21.78 0.64 26.97
C LYS A 42 21.74 1.56 25.75
N ARG A 43 20.77 2.49 25.71
CA ARG A 43 20.81 3.61 24.76
C ARG A 43 21.77 4.65 25.29
N ILE A 44 22.90 4.79 24.63
CA ILE A 44 23.92 5.75 25.04
C ILE A 44 23.83 6.94 24.12
N ARG A 45 23.63 8.11 24.71
CA ARG A 45 23.51 9.39 24.01
C ARG A 45 24.62 10.32 24.49
N TYR A 46 25.54 10.65 23.61
CA TYR A 46 26.53 11.70 23.83
C TYR A 46 26.08 12.99 23.16
N VAL A 47 26.29 14.10 23.85
CA VAL A 47 26.06 15.45 23.33
C VAL A 47 27.40 16.17 23.31
N PHE A 48 27.83 16.55 22.13
CA PHE A 48 29.08 17.26 21.91
C PHE A 48 28.78 18.72 21.60
N ASP A 49 29.45 19.62 22.31
CA ASP A 49 29.50 21.04 21.96
C ASP A 49 30.75 21.28 21.13
N VAL A 50 30.55 21.70 19.88
CA VAL A 50 31.63 22.08 18.97
C VAL A 50 31.39 23.52 18.56
N CYS A 51 32.20 24.44 19.11
CA CYS A 51 32.12 25.88 18.83
C CYS A 51 30.71 26.49 19.08
N GLY A 52 29.97 25.99 20.07
CA GLY A 52 28.62 26.45 20.41
C GLY A 52 27.49 25.72 19.68
N GLU A 53 27.81 24.81 18.74
CA GLU A 53 26.86 23.97 18.03
C GLU A 53 26.77 22.58 18.68
N ARG A 54 25.55 22.05 18.79
CA ARG A 54 25.30 20.77 19.46
C ARG A 54 25.21 19.63 18.46
N PHE A 55 26.08 18.65 18.63
CA PHE A 55 26.06 17.39 17.89
C PHE A 55 25.62 16.26 18.83
N VAL A 56 24.81 15.33 18.31
CA VAL A 56 24.31 14.20 19.09
C VAL A 56 24.78 12.92 18.43
N PHE A 57 25.44 12.08 19.21
CA PHE A 57 25.77 10.72 18.84
C PHE A 57 24.96 9.76 19.70
N ILE A 58 24.31 8.79 19.06
CA ILE A 58 23.49 7.78 19.73
C ILE A 58 24.02 6.42 19.29
N TYR A 59 24.11 5.48 20.22
CA TYR A 59 24.25 4.07 19.88
C TYR A 59 23.54 3.20 20.90
N HIS A 60 23.40 1.93 20.53
CA HIS A 60 22.59 0.92 21.21
C HIS A 60 23.52 -0.26 21.53
N GLU A 61 23.71 -0.54 22.81
CA GLU A 61 24.39 -1.75 23.27
C GLU A 61 23.31 -2.81 23.54
N VAL A 62 23.28 -3.90 22.78
CA VAL A 62 22.24 -4.95 22.89
C VAL A 62 22.79 -6.12 23.71
N ALA A 63 22.30 -6.32 24.94
CA ALA A 63 22.72 -7.44 25.78
C ALA A 63 21.95 -8.73 25.43
N GLU A 64 20.63 -8.65 25.33
CA GLU A 64 19.77 -9.78 24.95
C GLU A 64 19.01 -9.50 23.66
N ARG A 65 19.18 -10.37 22.66
CA ARG A 65 18.58 -10.15 21.33
C ARG A 65 17.11 -10.58 21.25
N GLY A 66 16.61 -11.39 22.19
CA GLY A 66 15.25 -11.94 22.14
C GLY A 66 14.92 -12.50 20.75
N PHE A 67 13.75 -12.14 20.22
CA PHE A 67 13.32 -12.53 18.87
C PHE A 67 14.27 -12.10 17.72
N LEU A 68 15.15 -11.11 17.90
CA LEU A 68 16.13 -10.69 16.89
C LEU A 68 17.16 -11.78 16.59
N TYR A 69 17.35 -12.75 17.48
CA TYR A 69 18.16 -13.94 17.18
C TYR A 69 17.58 -14.74 16.00
N ALA A 70 16.26 -14.95 15.99
CA ALA A 70 15.57 -15.65 14.90
C ALA A 70 15.41 -14.75 13.65
N MET A 71 15.22 -13.44 13.85
CA MET A 71 14.97 -12.44 12.79
C MET A 71 15.97 -11.26 12.83
N PRO A 72 17.26 -11.48 12.53
CA PRO A 72 18.29 -10.44 12.67
C PRO A 72 18.10 -9.23 11.75
N TRP A 73 17.43 -9.41 10.60
CA TRP A 73 17.13 -8.32 9.68
C TRP A 73 16.12 -7.30 10.25
N LYS A 74 15.39 -7.64 11.32
CA LYS A 74 14.47 -6.72 11.99
C LYS A 74 15.17 -5.65 12.83
N ALA A 75 16.45 -5.82 13.18
CA ALA A 75 17.21 -4.81 13.91
C ALA A 75 17.24 -3.46 13.15
N LYS A 76 17.29 -3.49 11.81
CA LYS A 76 17.22 -2.28 10.96
C LYS A 76 15.87 -1.59 11.03
N ASP A 77 14.78 -2.36 11.11
CA ASP A 77 13.42 -1.80 11.21
C ASP A 77 13.24 -1.08 12.57
N LEU A 78 13.91 -1.58 13.62
CA LEU A 78 13.93 -0.97 14.96
C LEU A 78 14.89 0.22 15.07
N LYS A 79 15.63 0.56 14.00
CA LYS A 79 16.63 1.65 13.99
C LYS A 79 17.69 1.52 15.09
N LEU A 80 18.07 0.28 15.41
CA LEU A 80 19.14 0.02 16.37
C LEU A 80 20.49 0.38 15.74
N GLU A 81 21.17 1.34 16.36
CA GLU A 81 22.52 1.76 15.97
C GLU A 81 23.53 0.99 16.82
N GLU A 82 23.86 -0.25 16.40
CA GLU A 82 24.91 -1.07 17.02
C GLU A 82 26.29 -0.62 16.50
N ILE A 83 27.24 -0.39 17.41
CA ILE A 83 28.64 -0.13 17.07
C ILE A 83 29.45 -1.43 17.10
N ASP A 84 30.42 -1.55 16.19
CA ASP A 84 31.34 -2.70 16.09
C ASP A 84 32.67 -2.46 16.83
N TRP A 85 32.80 -1.33 17.51
CA TRP A 85 33.96 -0.93 18.30
C TRP A 85 33.56 -0.69 19.75
N ALA A 86 34.50 -0.90 20.67
CA ALA A 86 34.29 -0.63 22.09
C ALA A 86 34.33 0.88 22.33
N MET A 87 33.22 1.44 22.83
CA MET A 87 33.17 2.85 23.21
C MET A 87 34.14 3.10 24.38
N PRO A 88 35.00 4.13 24.32
CA PRO A 88 35.82 4.53 25.46
C PRO A 88 34.93 5.08 26.57
N ASP A 89 35.37 4.89 27.81
CA ASP A 89 34.76 5.54 28.97
C ASP A 89 34.96 7.06 28.85
N MET A 90 33.85 7.80 28.80
CA MET A 90 33.83 9.25 28.68
C MET A 90 32.94 9.86 29.74
N ALA A 91 33.41 10.94 30.36
CA ALA A 91 32.69 11.70 31.37
C ALA A 91 32.24 13.07 30.83
N GLU A 92 31.26 13.67 31.51
CA GLU A 92 30.85 15.04 31.21
C GLU A 92 32.03 16.00 31.42
N GLY A 93 32.31 16.81 30.39
CA GLY A 93 33.41 17.78 30.41
C GLY A 93 34.70 17.30 29.72
N ASP A 94 34.76 16.04 29.28
CA ASP A 94 35.91 15.55 28.51
C ASP A 94 36.06 16.31 27.19
N GLN A 95 37.30 16.65 26.85
CA GLN A 95 37.65 17.32 25.60
C GLN A 95 38.20 16.31 24.60
N LEU A 96 37.57 16.26 23.41
CA LEU A 96 38.02 15.44 22.31
C LEU A 96 38.53 16.32 21.16
N PRO A 97 39.65 15.93 20.51
CA PRO A 97 40.08 16.60 19.29
C PRO A 97 39.06 16.34 18.18
N VAL A 98 38.65 17.39 17.48
CA VAL A 98 37.80 17.26 16.30
C VAL A 98 38.66 16.86 15.11
N ASP A 99 38.36 15.72 14.51
CA ASP A 99 39.10 15.20 13.35
C ASP A 99 38.72 15.94 12.05
N GLU A 100 37.42 16.00 11.75
CA GLU A 100 36.89 16.69 10.57
C GLU A 100 35.56 17.37 10.87
N ILE A 101 35.37 18.59 10.35
CA ILE A 101 34.07 19.26 10.28
C ILE A 101 33.73 19.43 8.81
N SER A 102 32.66 18.76 8.36
CA SER A 102 32.15 18.89 7.00
C SER A 102 30.73 19.44 7.00
N VAL A 103 30.44 20.28 6.00
CA VAL A 103 29.09 20.81 5.75
C VAL A 103 28.56 20.17 4.48
N VAL A 104 27.68 19.19 4.65
CA VAL A 104 27.03 18.50 3.53
C VAL A 104 25.80 19.29 3.11
N ARG A 105 25.73 19.64 1.83
CA ARG A 105 24.50 20.16 1.22
C ARG A 105 23.76 18.99 0.58
N ASP A 106 22.51 18.81 0.94
CA ASP A 106 21.62 17.84 0.31
C ASP A 106 20.37 18.53 -0.25
N THR A 107 19.68 17.86 -1.16
CA THR A 107 18.47 18.35 -1.81
C THR A 107 17.34 17.35 -1.62
N THR A 108 16.12 17.86 -1.44
CA THR A 108 14.95 16.98 -1.33
C THR A 108 14.75 16.20 -2.62
N LYS A 109 14.60 14.89 -2.49
CA LYS A 109 14.36 13.99 -3.61
C LYS A 109 12.87 13.78 -3.82
N PRO A 110 12.40 13.64 -5.08
CA PRO A 110 11.02 13.23 -5.32
C PRO A 110 10.78 11.83 -4.76
N PRO A 111 9.52 11.48 -4.42
CA PRO A 111 9.19 10.13 -3.98
C PRO A 111 9.45 9.12 -5.11
N ASP A 112 9.87 7.91 -4.74
CA ASP A 112 9.98 6.79 -5.68
C ASP A 112 8.60 6.21 -5.99
N TYR A 113 8.52 5.36 -7.02
CA TYR A 113 7.34 4.56 -7.30
C TYR A 113 7.03 3.60 -6.15
N LEU A 114 5.76 3.21 -6.03
CA LEU A 114 5.34 2.30 -4.96
C LEU A 114 6.02 0.93 -5.08
N ARG A 115 6.56 0.43 -3.97
CA ARG A 115 6.95 -0.97 -3.82
C ARG A 115 5.72 -1.86 -3.82
N GLU A 116 5.87 -3.12 -4.22
CA GLU A 116 4.78 -4.10 -4.12
C GLU A 116 4.21 -4.18 -2.69
N SER A 117 5.07 -4.17 -1.67
CA SER A 117 4.66 -4.17 -0.25
C SER A 117 3.92 -2.90 0.17
N GLU A 118 4.29 -1.74 -0.37
CA GLU A 118 3.61 -0.48 -0.10
C GLU A 118 2.23 -0.45 -0.76
N LEU A 119 2.10 -1.00 -1.97
CA LEU A 119 0.81 -1.15 -2.62
C LEU A 119 -0.10 -2.12 -1.85
N VAL A 120 0.44 -3.24 -1.35
CA VAL A 120 -0.31 -4.15 -0.47
C VAL A 120 -0.82 -3.40 0.77
N ALA A 121 0.07 -2.66 1.46
CA ALA A 121 -0.31 -1.88 2.63
C ALA A 121 -1.36 -0.80 2.32
N LEU A 122 -1.27 -0.15 1.15
CA LEU A 122 -2.27 0.83 0.70
C LEU A 122 -3.61 0.17 0.38
N MET A 123 -3.62 -0.98 -0.28
CA MET A 123 -4.85 -1.71 -0.58
C MET A 123 -5.56 -2.15 0.70
N ASP A 124 -4.79 -2.71 1.64
CA ASP A 124 -5.29 -3.13 2.96
C ASP A 124 -5.83 -1.95 3.78
N LYS A 125 -5.06 -0.84 3.87
CA LYS A 125 -5.49 0.40 4.53
C LYS A 125 -6.79 0.97 3.95
N ASN A 126 -7.00 0.81 2.64
CA ASN A 126 -8.20 1.28 1.95
C ASN A 126 -9.33 0.24 1.93
N GLY A 127 -9.14 -0.95 2.52
CA GLY A 127 -10.15 -2.01 2.59
C GLY A 127 -10.54 -2.60 1.24
N ILE A 128 -9.60 -2.70 0.29
CA ILE A 128 -9.81 -3.33 -1.02
C ILE A 128 -8.89 -4.55 -1.21
N GLY A 129 -9.39 -5.58 -1.89
CA GLY A 129 -8.66 -6.84 -2.05
C GLY A 129 -8.69 -7.72 -0.81
N THR A 130 -9.73 -7.60 0.02
CA THR A 130 -9.99 -8.48 1.18
C THR A 130 -10.06 -9.96 0.77
N ASP A 131 -9.98 -10.86 1.75
CA ASP A 131 -10.00 -12.32 1.55
C ASP A 131 -8.86 -12.82 0.64
N ALA A 132 -7.62 -12.41 0.97
CA ALA A 132 -6.38 -12.80 0.28
C ALA A 132 -6.37 -12.52 -1.24
N SER A 133 -7.17 -11.56 -1.73
CA SER A 133 -7.30 -11.26 -3.16
C SER A 133 -6.38 -10.14 -3.67
N ILE A 134 -5.68 -9.41 -2.78
CA ILE A 134 -4.67 -8.39 -3.14
C ILE A 134 -3.67 -8.89 -4.21
N PRO A 135 -3.01 -10.06 -4.07
CA PRO A 135 -2.02 -10.51 -5.04
C PRO A 135 -2.60 -10.71 -6.44
N GLN A 136 -3.86 -11.16 -6.52
CA GLN A 136 -4.55 -11.37 -7.80
C GLN A 136 -4.83 -10.03 -8.50
N HIS A 137 -5.28 -9.03 -7.76
CA HIS A 137 -5.53 -7.69 -8.32
C HIS A 137 -4.24 -7.01 -8.80
N MET A 138 -3.15 -7.14 -8.03
CA MET A 138 -1.83 -6.65 -8.45
C MET A 138 -1.31 -7.36 -9.70
N GLN A 139 -1.43 -8.69 -9.76
CA GLN A 139 -1.01 -9.44 -10.94
C GLN A 139 -1.84 -9.08 -12.18
N ASN A 140 -3.15 -8.85 -12.02
CA ASN A 140 -4.06 -8.48 -13.12
C ASN A 140 -3.66 -7.18 -13.84
N VAL A 141 -3.17 -6.17 -13.10
CA VAL A 141 -2.74 -4.90 -13.71
C VAL A 141 -1.37 -5.01 -14.38
N VAL A 142 -0.52 -5.91 -13.90
CA VAL A 142 0.77 -6.24 -14.51
C VAL A 142 0.56 -7.04 -15.81
N ASP A 143 -0.31 -8.05 -15.78
CA ASP A 143 -0.63 -8.90 -16.93
C ASP A 143 -1.29 -8.10 -18.06
N ARG A 144 -2.09 -7.09 -17.72
CA ARG A 144 -2.71 -6.16 -18.69
C ARG A 144 -1.78 -5.04 -19.16
N HIS A 145 -0.53 -5.02 -18.73
CA HIS A 145 0.45 -3.99 -19.10
C HIS A 145 0.05 -2.56 -18.70
N TYR A 146 -0.78 -2.37 -17.67
CA TYR A 146 -0.99 -1.05 -17.09
C TYR A 146 0.18 -0.65 -16.19
N VAL A 147 0.84 -1.63 -15.60
CA VAL A 147 1.99 -1.45 -14.70
C VAL A 147 3.10 -2.44 -15.08
N MET A 148 4.35 -2.07 -14.86
CA MET A 148 5.52 -2.94 -15.02
C MET A 148 6.28 -3.03 -13.71
N ILE A 149 6.84 -4.21 -13.46
CA ILE A 149 7.68 -4.44 -12.29
C ILE A 149 9.12 -4.08 -12.63
N CYS A 150 9.65 -3.10 -11.93
CA CYS A 150 11.01 -2.58 -12.12
C CYS A 150 11.83 -2.72 -10.83
N GLY A 151 13.15 -2.72 -10.97
CA GLY A 151 14.08 -2.62 -9.85
C GLY A 151 14.03 -1.24 -9.19
N PRO A 152 14.90 -0.99 -8.20
CA PRO A 152 15.07 0.36 -7.65
C PRO A 152 15.46 1.35 -8.75
N GLY A 153 14.79 2.50 -8.72
CA GLY A 153 15.15 3.68 -9.49
C GLY A 153 16.06 4.61 -8.70
N GLU A 154 16.60 5.62 -9.36
CA GLU A 154 17.24 6.75 -8.71
C GLU A 154 16.40 8.01 -8.93
N ASP A 155 16.21 8.81 -7.87
CA ASP A 155 15.56 10.11 -7.90
C ASP A 155 14.20 10.15 -8.63
N GLY A 156 13.34 9.15 -8.33
CA GLY A 156 11.99 9.04 -8.90
C GLY A 156 11.96 8.55 -10.34
N GLN A 157 13.10 8.15 -10.90
CA GLN A 157 13.16 7.54 -12.22
C GLN A 157 12.81 6.05 -12.17
N ARG A 158 12.41 5.51 -13.31
CA ARG A 158 12.13 4.08 -13.45
C ARG A 158 13.43 3.27 -13.45
N GLY A 159 13.53 2.27 -12.57
CA GLY A 159 14.61 1.27 -12.57
C GLY A 159 14.53 0.23 -13.70
N GLU A 160 15.47 -0.72 -13.72
CA GLU A 160 15.52 -1.79 -14.73
C GLU A 160 14.29 -2.71 -14.70
N VAL A 161 13.81 -3.13 -15.88
CA VAL A 161 12.61 -3.96 -15.99
C VAL A 161 12.88 -5.40 -15.54
N ILE A 162 12.17 -5.84 -14.49
CA ILE A 162 12.31 -7.20 -13.93
C ILE A 162 11.42 -8.19 -14.66
N SER A 163 10.19 -7.79 -14.99
CA SER A 163 9.28 -8.59 -15.81
C SER A 163 8.63 -7.74 -16.88
N LYS A 164 8.74 -8.17 -18.14
CA LYS A 164 7.78 -7.76 -19.16
C LYS A 164 6.53 -8.59 -18.92
N GLY A 165 5.38 -7.94 -18.75
CA GLY A 165 4.09 -8.65 -18.72
C GLY A 165 3.98 -9.61 -19.91
N GLY A 166 3.34 -10.75 -19.70
CA GLY A 166 3.10 -11.74 -20.75
C GLY A 166 4.20 -12.80 -20.93
N LYS A 167 3.75 -14.04 -21.20
CA LYS A 167 4.56 -15.17 -21.68
C LYS A 167 5.08 -14.92 -23.10
N GLY A 168 5.84 -13.86 -23.32
CA GLY A 168 6.56 -13.62 -24.58
C GLY A 168 7.94 -14.27 -24.52
N LYS A 169 8.21 -15.25 -25.39
CA LYS A 169 9.55 -15.85 -25.56
C LYS A 169 10.63 -14.77 -25.62
N GLY A 170 11.52 -14.78 -24.64
CA GLY A 170 12.49 -13.72 -24.40
C GLY A 170 13.51 -13.56 -25.52
N ARG A 171 13.78 -12.31 -25.87
CA ARG A 171 15.03 -11.90 -26.53
C ARG A 171 15.89 -11.25 -25.44
N LYS A 172 16.94 -11.95 -25.00
CA LYS A 172 17.91 -11.48 -24.00
C LYS A 172 18.57 -10.18 -24.50
N GLY A 173 18.18 -9.04 -23.95
CA GLY A 173 18.91 -7.78 -24.13
C GLY A 173 20.08 -7.72 -23.16
N LYS A 174 21.30 -7.60 -23.70
CA LYS A 174 22.52 -7.27 -22.94
C LYS A 174 22.41 -5.79 -22.51
N GLY A 175 21.99 -5.54 -21.27
CA GLY A 175 22.09 -4.23 -20.62
C GLY A 175 23.22 -4.26 -19.58
N LYS A 176 24.24 -3.41 -19.75
CA LYS A 176 25.25 -3.12 -18.73
C LYS A 176 24.66 -2.04 -17.81
N GLY A 177 24.04 -2.43 -16.70
CA GLY A 177 23.62 -1.53 -15.63
C GLY A 177 24.25 -1.97 -14.30
N LYS A 178 24.96 -1.06 -13.63
CA LYS A 178 25.52 -1.26 -12.29
C LYS A 178 24.42 -1.06 -11.24
N GLY A 179 23.48 -1.99 -11.16
CA GLY A 179 22.57 -2.10 -10.01
C GLY A 179 23.18 -3.01 -8.96
N ALA A 180 23.08 -2.65 -7.67
CA ALA A 180 23.45 -3.51 -6.55
C ALA A 180 22.66 -4.83 -6.64
N LYS A 181 23.32 -5.88 -7.13
CA LYS A 181 22.79 -7.25 -7.12
C LYS A 181 22.90 -7.77 -5.69
N GLY A 182 21.80 -8.21 -5.10
CA GLY A 182 21.89 -9.07 -3.91
C GLY A 182 22.66 -10.35 -4.22
N GLU A 183 23.05 -11.12 -3.20
CA GLU A 183 23.85 -12.36 -3.34
C GLU A 183 23.31 -13.35 -4.39
N ASP A 184 22.00 -13.30 -4.71
CA ASP A 184 21.33 -14.14 -5.70
C ASP A 184 21.14 -13.49 -7.11
N GLY A 185 21.70 -12.32 -7.36
CA GLY A 185 21.54 -11.60 -8.64
C GLY A 185 20.16 -11.00 -8.89
N ARG A 186 19.29 -10.93 -7.88
CA ARG A 186 17.98 -10.27 -7.94
C ARG A 186 18.08 -8.80 -7.47
N PRO A 187 17.25 -7.90 -8.02
CA PRO A 187 17.17 -6.53 -7.55
C PRO A 187 16.68 -6.48 -6.10
N ALA A 188 17.23 -5.55 -5.31
CA ALA A 188 16.98 -5.40 -3.88
C ALA A 188 15.52 -5.08 -3.54
N SER A 189 14.77 -4.49 -4.48
CA SER A 189 13.35 -4.15 -4.32
C SER A 189 12.61 -4.21 -5.66
N ARG A 190 11.28 -4.38 -5.59
CA ARG A 190 10.37 -4.45 -6.75
C ARG A 190 9.38 -3.29 -6.67
N HIS A 191 9.38 -2.44 -7.70
CA HIS A 191 8.53 -1.26 -7.81
C HIS A 191 7.49 -1.44 -8.92
N MET A 192 6.28 -0.94 -8.66
CA MET A 192 5.12 -0.96 -9.54
C MET A 192 5.08 0.36 -10.34
N VAL A 193 5.64 0.34 -11.56
CA VAL A 193 5.78 1.54 -12.40
C VAL A 193 4.68 1.59 -13.48
N PRO A 194 3.81 2.62 -13.50
CA PRO A 194 2.78 2.77 -14.52
C PRO A 194 3.35 2.86 -15.94
N THR A 195 2.68 2.23 -16.91
CA THR A 195 2.97 2.41 -18.33
C THR A 195 2.27 3.66 -18.88
N PRO A 196 2.68 4.19 -20.04
CA PRO A 196 1.92 5.24 -20.72
C PRO A 196 0.45 4.84 -20.96
N MET A 197 0.20 3.57 -21.31
CA MET A 197 -1.16 3.05 -21.48
C MET A 197 -1.94 3.03 -20.17
N GLY A 198 -1.33 2.61 -19.06
CA GLY A 198 -1.94 2.63 -17.73
C GLY A 198 -2.29 4.05 -17.27
N LEU A 199 -1.39 5.00 -17.49
CA LEU A 199 -1.61 6.41 -17.16
C LEU A 199 -2.73 7.03 -18.02
N SER A 200 -2.74 6.78 -19.33
CA SER A 200 -3.80 7.24 -20.23
C SER A 200 -5.17 6.67 -19.83
N MET A 201 -5.23 5.38 -19.50
CA MET A 201 -6.47 4.74 -19.03
C MET A 201 -6.95 5.36 -17.71
N LEU A 202 -6.07 5.52 -16.73
CA LEU A 202 -6.42 6.14 -15.46
C LEU A 202 -6.94 7.57 -15.67
N ALA A 203 -6.23 8.39 -16.44
CA ALA A 203 -6.62 9.77 -16.72
C ALA A 203 -7.98 9.87 -17.42
N ALA A 204 -8.24 8.96 -18.38
CA ALA A 204 -9.53 8.86 -19.05
C ALA A 204 -10.67 8.52 -18.07
N PHE A 205 -10.48 7.52 -17.20
CA PHE A 205 -11.51 7.17 -16.22
C PHE A 205 -11.70 8.26 -15.15
N GLU A 206 -10.64 8.95 -14.72
CA GLU A 206 -10.74 10.05 -13.76
C GLU A 206 -11.53 11.25 -14.30
N GLU A 207 -11.39 11.55 -15.59
CA GLU A 207 -12.15 12.63 -16.23
C GLU A 207 -13.65 12.33 -16.30
N LEU A 208 -14.01 11.06 -16.57
CA LEU A 208 -15.42 10.68 -16.66
C LEU A 208 -16.07 10.52 -15.28
N ASP A 209 -15.41 9.79 -14.40
CA ASP A 209 -15.86 9.53 -13.04
C ASP A 209 -14.69 9.12 -12.14
N ALA A 210 -14.11 10.10 -11.46
CA ALA A 210 -13.05 9.88 -10.47
C ALA A 210 -13.43 8.86 -9.37
N GLN A 211 -14.71 8.64 -9.08
CA GLN A 211 -15.10 7.63 -8.10
C GLN A 211 -14.87 6.19 -8.57
N LEU A 212 -14.80 5.94 -9.90
CA LEU A 212 -14.47 4.63 -10.44
C LEU A 212 -12.99 4.26 -10.21
N CYS A 213 -12.12 5.26 -10.08
CA CYS A 213 -10.69 5.06 -9.85
C CYS A 213 -10.32 5.02 -8.36
N ARG A 214 -11.18 5.57 -7.49
CA ARG A 214 -10.90 5.67 -6.06
C ARG A 214 -11.38 4.42 -5.31
N PRO A 215 -10.65 3.97 -4.27
CA PRO A 215 -11.03 2.79 -3.49
C PRO A 215 -12.42 2.74 -2.81
N PRO A 216 -13.05 3.86 -2.37
CA PRO A 216 -14.21 3.79 -1.45
C PRO A 216 -15.40 2.97 -1.94
N ILE A 217 -15.74 3.03 -3.23
CA ILE A 217 -16.86 2.24 -3.77
C ILE A 217 -16.55 0.75 -3.62
N ARG A 218 -15.35 0.34 -4.02
CA ARG A 218 -14.93 -1.06 -3.95
C ARG A 218 -14.83 -1.54 -2.51
N ALA A 219 -14.28 -0.72 -1.61
CA ALA A 219 -14.19 -1.04 -0.19
C ALA A 219 -15.57 -1.25 0.43
N PHE A 220 -16.54 -0.40 0.08
CA PHE A 220 -17.93 -0.56 0.51
C PHE A 220 -18.56 -1.85 -0.02
N MET A 221 -18.30 -2.22 -1.29
CA MET A 221 -18.77 -3.49 -1.85
C MET A 221 -18.20 -4.70 -1.10
N GLU A 222 -16.90 -4.71 -0.82
CA GLU A 222 -16.26 -5.81 -0.10
C GLU A 222 -16.79 -5.93 1.34
N LYS A 223 -17.05 -4.80 2.00
CA LYS A 223 -17.73 -4.79 3.30
C LYS A 223 -19.13 -5.39 3.23
N GLN A 224 -19.92 -5.08 2.20
CA GLN A 224 -21.23 -5.68 2.02
C GLN A 224 -21.14 -7.19 1.79
N VAL A 225 -20.14 -7.67 1.05
CA VAL A 225 -19.91 -9.12 0.86
C VAL A 225 -19.60 -9.81 2.18
N ALA A 226 -18.78 -9.19 3.04
CA ALA A 226 -18.53 -9.70 4.40
C ALA A 226 -19.82 -9.73 5.24
N GLN A 227 -20.64 -8.68 5.18
CA GLN A 227 -21.92 -8.62 5.91
C GLN A 227 -22.94 -9.67 5.42
N ILE A 228 -22.91 -10.06 4.14
CA ILE A 228 -23.70 -11.18 3.63
C ILE A 228 -23.21 -12.50 4.25
N ALA A 229 -21.89 -12.70 4.35
CA ALA A 229 -21.33 -13.91 4.96
C ALA A 229 -21.66 -14.03 6.45
N GLU A 230 -21.81 -12.90 7.15
CA GLU A 230 -22.25 -12.81 8.55
C GLU A 230 -23.78 -12.94 8.72
N GLY A 231 -24.55 -12.95 7.63
CA GLY A 231 -26.02 -12.99 7.66
C GLY A 231 -26.69 -11.67 8.05
N LEU A 232 -25.98 -10.54 7.95
CA LEU A 232 -26.50 -9.21 8.27
C LEU A 232 -27.21 -8.53 7.08
N LEU A 233 -26.88 -8.94 5.85
CA LEU A 233 -27.47 -8.40 4.62
C LEU A 233 -27.92 -9.52 3.69
N ASP A 234 -29.02 -9.27 2.98
CA ASP A 234 -29.55 -10.17 1.97
C ASP A 234 -28.84 -10.01 0.63
N LYS A 235 -28.30 -11.12 0.10
CA LYS A 235 -27.59 -11.14 -1.19
C LYS A 235 -28.39 -10.53 -2.35
N PRO A 236 -29.70 -10.84 -2.55
CA PRO A 236 -30.46 -10.28 -3.67
C PRO A 236 -30.51 -8.76 -3.65
N ASP A 237 -30.70 -8.17 -2.47
CA ASP A 237 -30.83 -6.72 -2.29
C ASP A 237 -29.50 -6.01 -2.57
N VAL A 238 -28.40 -6.54 -2.00
CA VAL A 238 -27.05 -6.01 -2.23
C VAL A 238 -26.68 -6.09 -3.71
N VAL A 239 -27.01 -7.20 -4.39
CA VAL A 239 -26.72 -7.36 -5.83
C VAL A 239 -27.52 -6.35 -6.66
N ALA A 240 -28.82 -6.21 -6.41
CA ALA A 240 -29.66 -5.26 -7.13
C ALA A 240 -29.16 -3.82 -6.97
N GLN A 241 -28.87 -3.40 -5.72
CA GLN A 241 -28.37 -2.07 -5.43
C GLN A 241 -27.03 -1.76 -6.15
N ASN A 242 -26.10 -2.71 -6.16
CA ASN A 242 -24.81 -2.52 -6.82
C ASN A 242 -24.95 -2.51 -8.35
N LEU A 243 -25.82 -3.37 -8.91
CA LEU A 243 -26.08 -3.37 -10.35
C LEU A 243 -26.68 -2.04 -10.81
N ASP A 244 -27.65 -1.49 -10.08
CA ASP A 244 -28.24 -0.18 -10.39
C ASP A 244 -27.20 0.95 -10.32
N LEU A 245 -26.35 0.94 -9.29
CA LEU A 245 -25.26 1.89 -9.14
C LEU A 245 -24.30 1.84 -10.34
N PHE A 246 -23.81 0.66 -10.71
CA PHE A 246 -22.85 0.54 -11.81
C PHE A 246 -23.50 0.72 -13.19
N TYR A 247 -24.77 0.37 -13.35
CA TYR A 247 -25.52 0.64 -14.57
C TYR A 247 -25.65 2.14 -14.81
N SER A 248 -26.00 2.92 -13.78
CA SER A 248 -26.09 4.39 -13.90
C SER A 248 -24.74 5.01 -14.28
N LYS A 249 -23.64 4.54 -13.67
CA LYS A 249 -22.28 4.97 -14.02
C LYS A 249 -21.89 4.56 -15.44
N PHE A 250 -22.26 3.37 -15.88
CA PHE A 250 -22.01 2.90 -17.25
C PHE A 250 -22.74 3.74 -18.30
N VAL A 251 -24.00 4.10 -18.06
CA VAL A 251 -24.76 4.97 -18.98
C VAL A 251 -24.06 6.33 -19.11
N ARG A 252 -23.70 6.95 -17.99
CA ARG A 252 -22.94 8.22 -17.97
C ARG A 252 -21.58 8.10 -18.68
N PHE A 253 -20.87 6.99 -18.47
CA PHE A 253 -19.61 6.72 -19.14
C PHE A 253 -19.80 6.67 -20.67
N ARG A 254 -20.80 5.93 -21.15
CA ARG A 254 -21.10 5.76 -22.57
C ARG A 254 -21.48 7.08 -23.23
N GLU A 255 -22.28 7.90 -22.56
CA GLU A 255 -22.73 9.21 -23.09
C GLU A 255 -21.58 10.19 -23.27
N ASN A 256 -20.51 10.05 -22.48
CA ASN A 256 -19.36 10.95 -22.48
C ASN A 256 -18.11 10.33 -23.11
N ILE A 257 -18.20 9.15 -23.73
CA ILE A 257 -17.03 8.41 -24.23
C ILE A 257 -16.21 9.20 -25.26
N SER A 258 -16.84 10.07 -26.05
CA SER A 258 -16.17 10.90 -27.06
C SER A 258 -15.18 11.90 -26.46
N SER A 259 -15.30 12.26 -25.17
CA SER A 259 -14.29 13.11 -24.52
C SER A 259 -12.96 12.39 -24.32
N LEU A 260 -12.95 11.05 -24.39
CA LEU A 260 -11.76 10.23 -24.13
C LEU A 260 -10.80 10.13 -25.31
N ASP A 261 -11.22 10.48 -26.52
CA ASP A 261 -10.41 10.29 -27.74
C ASP A 261 -9.03 10.94 -27.60
N ARG A 262 -8.95 12.08 -26.90
CA ARG A 262 -7.71 12.81 -26.61
C ARG A 262 -6.63 12.02 -25.87
N PHE A 263 -7.01 11.01 -25.06
CA PHE A 263 -6.04 10.19 -24.31
C PHE A 263 -5.49 9.01 -25.10
N PHE A 264 -6.16 8.64 -26.20
CA PHE A 264 -5.84 7.48 -27.02
C PHE A 264 -5.40 7.84 -28.44
N MET A 265 -5.39 9.13 -28.81
CA MET A 265 -4.90 9.58 -30.10
C MET A 265 -3.42 9.20 -30.31
N ARG A 266 -3.12 8.69 -31.51
CA ARG A 266 -1.76 8.34 -31.92
C ARG A 266 -0.89 9.59 -32.05
N LYS A 267 0.39 9.42 -31.67
CA LYS A 267 1.43 10.47 -31.68
C LYS A 267 1.64 11.09 -33.07
N ASP A 268 1.26 10.38 -34.12
CA ASP A 268 1.34 10.72 -35.53
C ASP A 268 0.28 11.75 -35.99
N GLN A 269 -0.77 12.02 -35.19
CA GLN A 269 -1.81 13.03 -35.50
C GLN A 269 -1.69 14.33 -34.69
N ILE A 270 -0.82 14.37 -33.68
CA ILE A 270 -0.60 15.55 -32.84
C ILE A 270 0.72 16.19 -33.28
N GLY A 271 0.62 17.30 -34.02
CA GLY A 271 1.76 18.19 -34.25
C GLY A 271 2.43 18.53 -32.92
N GLN A 272 3.77 18.51 -32.91
CA GLN A 272 4.68 18.77 -31.78
C GLN A 272 4.08 19.66 -30.68
N SER A 273 3.50 19.08 -29.63
CA SER A 273 3.04 19.87 -28.46
C SER A 273 2.84 19.05 -27.17
N TRP A 274 2.64 17.72 -27.22
CA TRP A 274 2.47 16.95 -25.99
C TRP A 274 3.81 16.61 -25.32
N SER A 275 4.36 17.58 -24.59
CA SER A 275 5.28 17.30 -23.48
C SER A 275 4.45 16.83 -22.29
N GLY A 276 4.78 15.67 -21.73
CA GLY A 276 4.05 15.08 -20.61
C GLY A 276 4.07 16.03 -19.41
N GLY A 277 2.96 16.75 -19.23
CA GLY A 277 2.74 17.63 -18.09
C GLY A 277 2.53 16.80 -16.83
N GLY A 278 3.62 16.52 -16.12
CA GLY A 278 3.59 16.20 -14.71
C GLY A 278 3.12 17.45 -13.95
N GLN A 279 1.81 17.64 -13.85
CA GLN A 279 1.26 18.69 -13.00
C GLN A 279 1.46 18.26 -11.54
N LYS A 280 2.44 18.90 -10.88
CA LYS A 280 2.62 18.85 -9.42
C LYS A 280 1.26 19.15 -8.77
N ARG A 281 0.57 18.14 -8.24
CA ARG A 281 -0.53 18.35 -7.29
C ARG A 281 0.09 18.49 -5.90
N GLN A 282 -0.10 19.68 -5.32
CA GLN A 282 0.11 19.94 -3.90
C GLN A 282 -0.62 18.87 -3.08
N GLY A 283 0.07 18.31 -2.09
CA GLY A 283 -0.52 17.33 -1.18
C GLY A 283 -1.64 17.96 -0.38
N GLU A 284 -2.87 17.52 -0.63
CA GLU A 284 -3.96 17.68 0.33
C GLU A 284 -3.92 16.48 1.27
N SER A 285 -3.62 16.77 2.53
CA SER A 285 -3.75 15.84 3.66
C SER A 285 -5.18 15.29 3.68
N TRP A 286 -5.30 13.97 3.68
CA TRP A 286 -6.58 13.29 3.72
C TRP A 286 -7.03 13.20 5.19
N ASP A 287 -7.66 14.26 5.69
CA ASP A 287 -8.30 14.24 6.99
C ASP A 287 -9.61 13.47 6.91
N GLY A 288 -9.60 12.31 7.55
CA GLY A 288 -10.77 11.46 7.73
C GLY A 288 -11.73 12.08 8.72
N GLU A 289 -12.95 12.33 8.26
CA GLU A 289 -14.23 12.09 8.95
C GLU A 289 -15.30 12.94 8.28
N ARG A 290 -16.25 12.29 7.59
CA ARG A 290 -17.60 12.85 7.46
C ARG A 290 -18.64 11.74 7.43
N LYS A 291 -19.35 11.65 8.56
CA LYS A 291 -20.52 10.81 8.82
C LYS A 291 -21.56 10.99 7.71
N TRP A 292 -22.00 9.87 7.12
CA TRP A 292 -23.26 9.81 6.38
C TRP A 292 -24.42 9.83 7.38
N GLN A 293 -25.16 10.95 7.45
CA GLN A 293 -26.45 11.04 8.14
C GLN A 293 -27.59 10.78 7.16
N LYS A 294 -28.54 9.94 7.60
CA LYS A 294 -29.81 9.61 6.93
C LYS A 294 -30.55 10.88 6.50
N GLY A 295 -30.95 10.95 5.23
CA GLY A 295 -31.92 11.93 4.75
C GLY A 295 -33.35 11.43 4.97
N ASP A 296 -34.06 12.08 5.89
CA ASP A 296 -35.50 11.97 6.07
C ASP A 296 -36.24 12.48 4.83
N SER A 297 -37.09 11.64 4.24
CA SER A 297 -38.02 12.05 3.20
C SER A 297 -39.39 12.33 3.82
N LYS A 298 -39.68 13.62 4.07
CA LYS A 298 -41.04 14.14 4.24
C LYS A 298 -41.59 14.54 2.87
N GLY A 299 -42.56 13.80 2.37
CA GLY A 299 -43.33 14.13 1.17
C GLY A 299 -44.75 13.62 1.33
N GLY A 300 -45.58 14.37 2.07
CA GLY A 300 -47.01 14.09 2.20
C GLY A 300 -47.77 14.70 1.03
N VAL A 301 -48.46 13.86 0.25
CA VAL A 301 -49.49 14.28 -0.70
C VAL A 301 -50.78 13.57 -0.31
N ALA A 302 -51.81 14.39 -0.12
CA ALA A 302 -53.15 13.99 0.29
C ALA A 302 -53.98 13.47 -0.90
N GLY A 303 -54.95 12.59 -0.57
CA GLY A 303 -56.23 12.54 -1.27
C GLY A 303 -56.55 11.24 -2.02
N GLY A 304 -57.68 10.62 -1.67
CA GLY A 304 -58.38 9.69 -2.56
C GLY A 304 -58.90 8.44 -1.87
N GLY A 305 -60.02 8.55 -1.17
CA GLY A 305 -60.68 7.41 -0.54
C GLY A 305 -61.26 6.39 -1.53
N LYS A 306 -61.37 5.15 -1.08
CA LYS A 306 -62.36 4.18 -1.59
C LYS A 306 -62.85 3.30 -0.44
N LYS A 307 -64.15 3.45 -0.16
CA LYS A 307 -64.98 2.61 0.69
C LYS A 307 -64.91 1.16 0.23
N TYR A 308 -64.66 0.24 1.16
CA TYR A 308 -65.24 -1.09 1.11
C TYR A 308 -66.00 -1.30 2.41
N GLY A 309 -67.33 -1.40 2.28
CA GLY A 309 -68.18 -1.89 3.35
C GLY A 309 -68.05 -3.41 3.44
N ASN A 310 -68.05 -3.93 4.66
CA ASN A 310 -68.65 -5.23 4.90
C ASN A 310 -69.26 -5.26 6.31
N SER A 311 -70.47 -5.79 6.33
CA SER A 311 -71.39 -5.98 7.43
C SER A 311 -70.89 -6.97 8.50
N GLY A 312 -71.34 -6.80 9.75
CA GLY A 312 -71.19 -7.85 10.76
C GLY A 312 -71.69 -7.50 12.15
N LYS A 313 -73.00 -7.72 12.37
CA LYS A 313 -73.76 -7.76 13.64
C LYS A 313 -72.99 -8.07 14.94
N GLY A 314 -73.41 -7.41 16.02
CA GLY A 314 -73.90 -8.14 17.21
C GLY A 314 -73.53 -7.59 18.60
N LYS A 315 -74.56 -7.18 19.35
CA LYS A 315 -74.79 -7.28 20.83
C LYS A 315 -73.63 -6.81 21.74
N GLY A 316 -73.76 -5.80 22.59
CA GLY A 316 -74.82 -5.56 23.57
C GLY A 316 -74.23 -5.68 24.98
N GLY A 317 -74.50 -4.73 25.89
CA GLY A 317 -74.20 -4.91 27.32
C GLY A 317 -73.74 -3.65 28.04
N LYS A 318 -74.62 -3.16 28.92
CA LYS A 318 -74.40 -2.11 29.93
C LYS A 318 -73.27 -2.48 30.91
N LYS A 319 -72.39 -1.53 31.23
CA LYS A 319 -72.34 -0.76 32.48
C LYS A 319 -71.14 0.18 32.44
#